data_AF-A0A7S1VXV1-F1
#
_entry.id   AF-A0A7S1VXV1-F1
#
_cell.length_a   1.000
_cell.length_b   1.000
_cell.length_c   1.000
_cell.angle_alpha   90.00
_cell.angle_beta   90.00
_cell.angle_gamma   90.00
#
_symmetry.space_group_name_H-M   'P 1'
#
loop_
_entity.id
_entity.type
_entity.pdbx_description
1 polymer ?
#
loop_
_entity_poly.entity_id
_entity_poly.type
_entity_poly.pdbx_seq_one_letter_code
_entity_poly.pdbx_strand_id
1 'polypeptide(L)'
;TELAELDTITTVHFNFTNNKLRGPIPQIVCDAMYQHGDDMLYKDFQCDAFLCPAGTYHPEGAASNAGGCRPCPVEEGGGNYYLGRQSCPIRGERFVYGDVNGDGELSPREILRLIFVRTMGHTWGEKFQPWYDMDDHECDLVGVTCVGSEIARIDLSEADLCTGKEGPDAECQGIPEAIGGLSNSLEVLSIERRRTLWGTIPTEIGLLTKLRFLSFSASHPGFGTLPSQIGNLSNLRVLNLSNSRIGGTLPSELFKLKYLEKLNLSTTMIKGSIPTEFGNLVNLRECIMSRMYLTGTLPTEIGANLAAIENFEVYGNSLTGHLPSQIGYWSTLKRIDAFNNQLSGTLPEALARITPLQIVHLKRNAFTGTIPATLGLLEHLTWIDLSMNVISGTIPASLGTARSLKDLRLGGNRLHTPMPNSLCNNNVINNGRTQEFGCDAILCPVASIADYGFAVEGRPCLPCETPATTMYLGGTECSVVGMSEILAVFFDVMRGQEWDEKSKKNWGDLETHYCDWGGILCDPDTQDVISVDIPATPSS
;
A
#
# COMPACT_ATOMS: atom_id res chain seq x y z
N THR A 1 28.41 40.02 -44.48
CA THR A 1 29.38 40.45 -45.51
C THR A 1 29.86 41.89 -45.34
N GLU A 2 29.25 42.72 -44.46
CA GLU A 2 29.87 43.97 -43.97
C GLU A 2 30.42 43.80 -42.53
N LEU A 3 31.35 42.86 -42.33
CA LEU A 3 32.02 42.67 -41.03
C LEU A 3 33.54 42.53 -41.17
N ALA A 4 34.10 42.96 -42.30
CA ALA A 4 35.53 42.79 -42.61
C ALA A 4 36.44 43.92 -42.11
N GLU A 5 35.94 44.92 -41.37
CA GLU A 5 36.73 46.06 -40.87
C GLU A 5 36.58 46.31 -39.36
N LEU A 6 36.47 45.26 -38.54
CA LEU A 6 36.39 45.41 -37.07
C LEU A 6 37.28 44.39 -36.34
N ASP A 7 38.60 44.59 -36.43
CA ASP A 7 39.64 43.83 -35.71
C ASP A 7 39.64 44.06 -34.17
N THR A 8 38.61 44.67 -33.59
CA THR A 8 38.56 45.03 -32.16
C THR A 8 37.27 44.68 -31.43
N ILE A 9 36.34 43.94 -32.05
CA ILE A 9 35.17 43.42 -31.31
C ILE A 9 35.51 42.03 -30.79
N THR A 10 36.01 41.95 -29.56
CA THR A 10 36.29 40.67 -28.89
C THR A 10 35.05 40.00 -28.32
N THR A 11 33.92 40.72 -28.21
CA THR A 11 32.66 40.18 -27.66
C THR A 11 31.46 40.94 -28.21
N VAL A 12 30.49 40.22 -28.79
CA VAL A 12 29.19 40.77 -29.20
C VAL A 12 28.13 40.28 -28.22
N HIS A 13 27.49 41.19 -27.49
CA HIS A 13 26.38 40.86 -26.60
C HIS A 13 25.06 40.92 -27.37
N PHE A 14 24.41 39.77 -27.54
CA PHE A 14 23.04 39.70 -28.06
C PHE A 14 22.06 39.62 -26.90
N ASN A 15 21.15 40.59 -26.80
CA ASN A 15 20.03 40.52 -25.87
C ASN A 15 18.80 39.98 -26.62
N PHE A 16 18.42 38.74 -26.31
CA PHE A 16 17.26 38.08 -26.89
C PHE A 16 16.02 38.12 -25.98
N THR A 17 16.03 38.86 -24.88
CA THR A 17 14.87 38.95 -24.00
C THR A 17 13.68 39.61 -24.71
N ASN A 18 12.47 39.10 -24.46
CA ASN A 18 11.21 39.59 -25.05
C ASN A 18 11.21 39.69 -26.59
N ASN A 19 11.93 38.79 -27.26
CA ASN A 19 12.04 38.77 -28.72
C ASN A 19 10.71 38.38 -29.42
N LYS A 20 10.77 38.18 -30.74
CA LYS A 20 9.69 37.59 -31.56
C LYS A 20 10.12 36.30 -32.29
N LEU A 21 11.19 35.66 -31.82
CA LEU A 21 11.69 34.39 -32.32
C LEU A 21 10.73 33.28 -31.91
N ARG A 22 10.47 32.35 -32.82
CA ARG A 22 9.59 31.18 -32.63
C ARG A 22 10.35 29.91 -33.01
N GLY A 23 9.84 28.76 -32.57
CA GLY A 23 10.48 27.47 -32.78
C GLY A 23 11.55 27.14 -31.73
N PRO A 24 12.26 26.01 -31.87
CA PRO A 24 13.30 25.60 -30.93
C PRO A 24 14.54 26.51 -31.04
N ILE A 25 15.29 26.61 -29.95
CA ILE A 25 16.64 27.22 -29.97
C ILE A 25 17.52 26.32 -30.84
N PRO A 26 18.17 26.83 -31.90
CA PRO A 26 19.01 26.00 -32.75
C PRO A 26 20.16 25.37 -31.95
N GLN A 27 20.38 24.06 -32.13
CA GLN A 27 21.37 23.31 -31.35
C GLN A 27 22.79 23.90 -31.46
N ILE A 28 23.15 24.41 -32.65
CA ILE A 28 24.44 25.08 -32.86
C ILE A 28 24.66 26.28 -31.92
N VAL A 29 23.59 26.94 -31.48
CA VAL A 29 23.63 28.06 -30.53
C VAL A 29 23.78 27.53 -29.10
N CYS A 30 23.15 26.41 -28.77
CA CYS A 30 23.32 25.75 -27.48
C CYS A 30 24.73 25.15 -27.32
N ASP A 31 25.23 24.44 -28.34
CA ASP A 31 26.53 23.76 -28.33
C ASP A 31 27.71 24.73 -28.31
N ALA A 32 27.59 25.87 -29.01
CA ALA A 32 28.64 26.89 -29.05
C ALA A 32 28.93 27.47 -27.65
N MET A 33 27.95 27.44 -26.74
CA MET A 33 28.13 27.90 -25.36
C MET A 33 28.73 26.84 -24.44
N TYR A 34 28.46 25.55 -24.69
CA TYR A 34 29.14 24.44 -24.00
C TYR A 34 30.66 24.51 -24.18
N GLN A 35 31.13 24.88 -25.37
CA GLN A 35 32.56 24.95 -25.70
C GLN A 35 33.29 26.15 -25.05
N HIS A 36 32.58 27.14 -24.49
CA HIS A 36 33.17 28.34 -23.88
C HIS A 36 33.29 28.32 -22.35
N GLY A 37 33.00 27.19 -21.71
CA GLY A 37 33.60 26.82 -20.42
C GLY A 37 32.75 27.14 -19.18
N ASP A 38 32.46 26.07 -18.43
CA ASP A 38 32.17 26.05 -16.99
C ASP A 38 31.02 26.90 -16.42
N ASP A 39 30.09 27.38 -17.25
CA ASP A 39 28.90 28.04 -16.72
C ASP A 39 27.97 27.01 -16.05
N MET A 40 27.95 27.04 -14.72
CA MET A 40 27.15 26.16 -13.86
C MET A 40 25.67 26.20 -14.28
N LEU A 41 25.23 27.35 -14.78
CA LEU A 41 23.89 27.57 -15.33
C LEU A 41 23.55 26.70 -16.54
N TYR A 42 24.48 26.53 -17.47
CA TYR A 42 24.24 25.67 -18.63
C TYR A 42 24.26 24.18 -18.24
N LYS A 43 25.06 23.79 -17.24
CA LYS A 43 25.01 22.42 -16.68
C LYS A 43 23.66 22.13 -16.01
N ASP A 44 23.07 23.12 -15.36
CA ASP A 44 21.82 22.97 -14.63
C ASP A 44 20.57 23.15 -15.52
N PHE A 45 20.62 24.01 -16.54
CA PHE A 45 19.45 24.41 -17.34
C PHE A 45 19.62 24.30 -18.87
N GLN A 46 20.79 23.90 -19.38
CA GLN A 46 21.08 23.71 -20.81
C GLN A 46 20.68 24.90 -21.69
N CYS A 47 20.05 24.67 -22.85
CA CYS A 47 19.56 25.71 -23.75
C CYS A 47 18.65 26.75 -23.05
N ASP A 48 17.97 26.36 -21.97
CA ASP A 48 17.08 27.27 -21.24
C ASP A 48 17.88 28.36 -20.50
N ALA A 49 19.16 28.12 -20.18
CA ALA A 49 20.11 29.12 -19.66
C ALA A 49 20.43 30.22 -20.67
N PHE A 50 20.17 29.98 -21.96
CA PHE A 50 20.36 30.96 -23.02
C PHE A 50 19.07 31.73 -23.32
N LEU A 51 17.96 31.00 -23.45
CA LEU A 51 16.65 31.57 -23.75
C LEU A 51 15.57 30.65 -23.20
N CYS A 52 14.58 31.21 -22.51
CA CYS A 52 13.44 30.41 -22.13
C CYS A 52 12.70 29.89 -23.37
N PRO A 53 12.35 28.60 -23.43
CA PRO A 53 11.61 28.05 -24.56
C PRO A 53 10.22 28.69 -24.67
N ALA A 54 9.63 28.61 -25.87
CA ALA A 54 8.25 29.01 -26.08
C ALA A 54 7.36 28.29 -25.05
N GLY A 55 6.46 29.05 -24.44
CA GLY A 55 5.56 28.58 -23.41
C GLY A 55 6.05 28.71 -22.00
N THR A 56 7.30 29.13 -21.83
CA THR A 56 7.87 29.45 -20.53
C THR A 56 8.27 30.92 -20.46
N TYR A 57 8.54 31.38 -19.26
CA TYR A 57 9.09 32.69 -18.98
C TYR A 57 10.02 32.61 -17.77
N HIS A 58 10.98 33.52 -17.70
CA HIS A 58 11.78 33.75 -16.50
C HIS A 58 12.00 35.27 -16.43
N PRO A 59 12.08 35.93 -15.26
CA PRO A 59 12.31 37.37 -15.19
C PRO A 59 13.51 37.89 -16.00
N GLU A 60 14.49 37.03 -16.25
CA GLU A 60 15.68 37.34 -17.08
C GLU A 60 15.53 36.95 -18.55
N GLY A 61 14.42 36.33 -18.96
CA GLY A 61 14.20 35.79 -20.31
C GLY A 61 15.04 34.55 -20.62
N ALA A 62 15.81 34.06 -19.66
CA ALA A 62 16.56 32.82 -19.67
C ALA A 62 16.65 32.31 -18.23
N ALA A 63 16.87 31.02 -18.03
CA ALA A 63 17.14 30.45 -16.72
C ALA A 63 18.36 31.13 -16.10
N SER A 64 18.31 31.36 -14.78
CA SER A 64 19.39 32.03 -14.07
C SER A 64 19.64 31.36 -12.72
N ASN A 65 20.56 31.92 -11.92
CA ASN A 65 20.86 31.38 -10.59
C ASN A 65 19.64 31.48 -9.65
N ALA A 66 18.60 32.22 -10.05
CA ALA A 66 17.32 32.32 -9.35
C ALA A 66 16.34 31.18 -9.67
N GLY A 67 16.60 30.35 -10.68
CA GLY A 67 15.78 29.20 -11.07
C GLY A 67 15.60 29.03 -12.58
N GLY A 68 14.95 27.92 -12.97
CA GLY A 68 14.66 27.59 -14.36
C GLY A 68 13.50 28.40 -14.97
N CYS A 69 13.32 28.24 -16.27
CA CYS A 69 12.19 28.83 -16.98
C CYS A 69 10.85 28.22 -16.54
N ARG A 70 9.88 29.08 -16.22
CA ARG A 70 8.60 28.71 -15.63
C ARG A 70 7.49 28.62 -16.69
N PRO A 71 6.55 27.67 -16.64
CA PRO A 71 5.41 27.63 -17.54
C PRO A 71 4.56 28.90 -17.49
N CYS A 72 3.97 29.30 -18.62
CA CYS A 72 2.94 30.33 -18.62
C CYS A 72 1.64 29.86 -17.94
N PRO A 73 0.99 30.71 -17.11
CA PRO A 73 -0.28 30.37 -16.47
C PRO A 73 -1.40 30.17 -17.49
N VAL A 74 -2.09 29.02 -17.43
CA VAL A 74 -3.16 28.65 -18.36
C VAL A 74 -4.46 29.43 -18.07
N GLU A 75 -4.73 29.75 -16.80
CA GLU A 75 -6.01 30.33 -16.34
C GLU A 75 -6.28 31.76 -16.86
N GLU A 76 -5.25 32.50 -17.24
CA GLU A 76 -5.40 33.88 -17.75
C GLU A 76 -5.54 33.96 -19.28
N GLY A 77 -5.60 32.82 -19.98
CA GLY A 77 -5.52 32.80 -21.45
C GLY A 77 -4.17 33.30 -21.96
N GLY A 78 -3.14 33.23 -21.11
CA GLY A 78 -1.81 33.71 -21.38
C GLY A 78 -0.95 32.66 -22.06
N GLY A 79 -0.52 32.98 -23.27
CA GLY A 79 0.32 32.11 -24.08
C GLY A 79 1.61 32.78 -24.49
N ASN A 80 2.70 32.02 -24.58
CA ASN A 80 3.96 32.54 -25.07
C ASN A 80 4.51 31.72 -26.25
N TYR A 81 4.31 32.19 -27.48
CA TYR A 81 4.90 31.56 -28.67
C TYR A 81 6.37 31.89 -28.90
N TYR A 82 6.95 32.74 -28.05
CA TYR A 82 8.22 33.37 -28.33
C TYR A 82 9.29 32.95 -27.34
N LEU A 83 10.51 32.78 -27.85
CA LEU A 83 11.65 32.48 -27.00
C LEU A 83 11.94 33.66 -26.05
N GLY A 84 12.38 33.35 -24.84
CA GLY A 84 13.00 34.27 -23.89
C GLY A 84 12.12 35.38 -23.37
N ARG A 85 10.88 35.07 -23.04
CA ARG A 85 9.99 36.02 -22.39
C ARG A 85 10.34 36.26 -20.92
N GLN A 86 10.22 37.52 -20.53
CA GLN A 86 10.33 37.93 -19.13
C GLN A 86 9.02 37.75 -18.35
N SER A 87 7.89 37.69 -19.06
CA SER A 87 6.56 37.48 -18.51
C SER A 87 5.62 36.93 -19.58
N CYS A 88 4.52 36.31 -19.16
CA CYS A 88 3.50 35.79 -20.07
C CYS A 88 2.49 36.90 -20.44
N PRO A 89 2.15 37.05 -21.74
CA PRO A 89 1.08 37.96 -22.18
C PRO A 89 -0.27 37.56 -21.57
N ILE A 90 -1.09 38.52 -21.14
CA ILE A 90 -2.38 38.29 -20.44
C ILE A 90 -3.56 38.09 -21.42
N ARG A 91 -3.40 38.40 -22.72
CA ARG A 91 -4.46 38.23 -23.72
C ARG A 91 -3.89 37.95 -25.11
N GLY A 92 -4.45 36.94 -25.79
CA GLY A 92 -4.43 36.91 -27.25
C GLY A 92 -4.71 35.56 -27.87
N GLU A 93 -4.01 34.51 -27.46
CA GLU A 93 -3.94 33.30 -28.28
C GLU A 93 -3.74 32.07 -27.37
N ARG A 94 -4.62 31.07 -27.53
CA ARG A 94 -4.62 29.81 -26.76
C ARG A 94 -3.29 29.09 -27.01
N PHE A 95 -2.44 29.02 -26.00
CA PHE A 95 -1.15 28.33 -26.08
C PHE A 95 -1.24 27.01 -25.34
N VAL A 96 -0.84 25.92 -25.99
CA VAL A 96 -0.73 24.60 -25.36
C VAL A 96 0.70 24.45 -24.87
N TYR A 97 0.88 24.29 -23.56
CA TYR A 97 2.21 24.14 -22.96
C TYR A 97 2.95 22.97 -23.61
N GLY A 98 4.08 23.25 -24.30
CA GLY A 98 4.89 22.29 -25.04
C GLY A 98 4.73 22.30 -26.56
N ASP A 99 3.82 23.10 -27.13
CA ASP A 99 3.62 23.22 -28.58
C ASP A 99 4.69 24.16 -29.16
N VAL A 100 5.80 23.57 -29.59
CA VAL A 100 6.98 24.27 -30.13
C VAL A 100 6.70 24.77 -31.56
N ASN A 101 5.66 24.23 -32.21
CA ASN A 101 5.36 24.41 -33.63
C ASN A 101 4.22 25.43 -33.85
N GLY A 102 3.38 25.63 -32.84
CA GLY A 102 2.22 26.53 -32.85
C GLY A 102 1.01 25.99 -33.60
N ASP A 103 0.86 24.67 -33.74
CA ASP A 103 -0.24 24.03 -34.46
C ASP A 103 -1.44 23.65 -33.56
N GLY A 104 -1.28 23.76 -32.24
CA GLY A 104 -2.31 23.46 -31.24
C GLY A 104 -2.42 21.98 -30.85
N GLU A 105 -1.59 21.07 -31.39
CA GLU A 105 -1.55 19.64 -31.04
C GLU A 105 -0.13 19.19 -30.68
N LEU A 106 0.06 18.67 -29.47
CA LEU A 106 1.37 18.18 -29.05
C LEU A 106 1.71 16.87 -29.76
N SER A 107 2.81 16.86 -30.49
CA SER A 107 3.42 15.63 -31.00
C SER A 107 3.86 14.71 -29.84
N PRO A 108 4.01 13.39 -30.09
CA PRO A 108 4.55 12.48 -29.08
C PRO A 108 5.87 12.95 -28.45
N ARG A 109 6.76 13.55 -29.27
CA ARG A 109 8.03 14.13 -28.80
C ARG A 109 7.83 15.26 -27.82
N GLU A 110 6.89 16.16 -28.12
CA GLU A 110 6.58 17.30 -27.24
C GLU A 110 5.97 16.82 -25.93
N ILE A 111 5.12 15.78 -25.95
CA ILE A 111 4.60 15.16 -24.74
C ILE A 111 5.74 14.54 -23.90
N LEU A 112 6.67 13.83 -24.52
CA LEU A 112 7.85 13.29 -23.82
C LEU A 112 8.72 14.41 -23.23
N ARG A 113 8.94 15.49 -23.99
CA ARG A 113 9.67 16.68 -23.50
C ARG A 113 8.98 17.30 -22.29
N LEU A 114 7.64 17.36 -22.28
CA LEU A 114 6.89 17.86 -21.13
C LEU A 114 7.04 16.97 -19.90
N ILE A 115 7.04 15.65 -20.07
CA ILE A 115 7.31 14.71 -18.97
C ILE A 115 8.72 14.97 -18.42
N PHE A 116 9.72 15.10 -19.30
CA PHE A 116 11.10 15.42 -18.92
C PHE A 116 11.17 16.71 -18.11
N VAL A 117 10.65 17.82 -18.63
CA VAL A 117 10.70 19.13 -17.96
C VAL A 117 9.94 19.11 -16.64
N ARG A 118 8.68 18.63 -16.62
CA ARG A 118 7.84 18.65 -15.40
C ARG A 118 8.31 17.73 -14.29
N THR A 119 9.18 16.77 -14.59
CA THR A 119 9.70 15.84 -13.60
C THR A 119 11.22 15.96 -13.41
N MET A 120 11.78 17.14 -13.72
CA MET A 120 13.19 17.50 -13.56
C MET A 120 14.13 16.48 -14.23
N GLY A 121 13.93 16.31 -15.53
CA GLY A 121 14.67 15.45 -16.45
C GLY A 121 16.18 15.46 -16.31
N HIS A 122 16.75 16.66 -16.12
CA HIS A 122 18.18 16.88 -15.89
C HIS A 122 18.73 16.17 -14.64
N THR A 123 17.85 15.63 -13.79
CA THR A 123 18.22 14.91 -12.56
C THR A 123 17.96 13.42 -12.62
N TRP A 124 17.43 12.87 -13.74
CA TRP A 124 17.03 11.46 -13.86
C TRP A 124 18.19 10.46 -13.78
N GLY A 125 19.42 10.94 -13.72
CA GLY A 125 20.64 10.13 -13.66
C GLY A 125 21.27 9.92 -15.04
N GLU A 126 22.54 9.51 -15.03
CA GLU A 126 23.37 9.39 -16.25
C GLU A 126 22.79 8.41 -17.28
N LYS A 127 22.02 7.41 -16.84
CA LYS A 127 21.35 6.46 -17.75
C LYS A 127 20.35 7.15 -18.70
N PHE A 128 19.79 8.29 -18.30
CA PHE A 128 18.76 9.00 -19.06
C PHE A 128 19.30 10.21 -19.83
N GLN A 129 20.61 10.33 -20.00
CA GLN A 129 21.25 11.40 -20.80
C GLN A 129 20.65 11.58 -22.22
N PRO A 130 20.23 10.53 -22.96
CA PRO A 130 19.59 10.73 -24.27
C PRO A 130 18.33 11.62 -24.24
N TRP A 131 17.68 11.76 -23.09
CA TRP A 131 16.53 12.66 -22.93
C TRP A 131 16.90 14.14 -22.83
N TYR A 132 18.19 14.48 -22.75
CA TYR A 132 18.63 15.83 -22.41
C TYR A 132 18.57 16.71 -23.65
N ASP A 133 19.20 16.23 -24.72
CA ASP A 133 19.20 16.94 -26.01
C ASP A 133 17.95 16.58 -26.83
N MET A 134 17.30 15.44 -26.54
CA MET A 134 16.13 14.92 -27.27
C MET A 134 16.34 14.83 -28.78
N ASP A 135 17.58 14.89 -29.30
CA ASP A 135 17.90 14.89 -30.74
C ASP A 135 17.62 13.54 -31.40
N ASP A 136 17.66 12.47 -30.61
CA ASP A 136 17.34 11.12 -31.03
C ASP A 136 15.83 10.95 -31.32
N HIS A 137 15.49 9.92 -32.09
CA HIS A 137 14.09 9.55 -32.29
C HIS A 137 13.48 9.14 -30.94
N GLU A 138 12.20 9.44 -30.71
CA GLU A 138 11.51 9.15 -29.44
C GLU A 138 11.63 7.68 -29.01
N CYS A 139 11.76 6.77 -29.97
CA CYS A 139 11.89 5.34 -29.77
C CYS A 139 13.27 4.89 -29.29
N ASP A 140 14.28 5.75 -29.41
CA ASP A 140 15.66 5.51 -28.97
C ASP A 140 15.89 6.03 -27.53
N LEU A 141 14.94 6.79 -26.99
CA LEU A 141 15.00 7.29 -25.61
C LEU A 141 14.91 6.15 -24.60
N VAL A 142 15.81 6.17 -23.62
CA VAL A 142 15.86 5.14 -22.57
C VAL A 142 14.56 5.11 -21.77
N GLY A 143 13.94 3.94 -21.69
CA GLY A 143 12.64 3.77 -21.02
C GLY A 143 11.44 3.96 -21.95
N VAL A 144 11.63 4.40 -23.19
CA VAL A 144 10.58 4.41 -24.22
C VAL A 144 10.69 3.13 -25.05
N THR A 145 9.55 2.57 -25.45
CA THR A 145 9.52 1.48 -26.44
C THR A 145 8.40 1.72 -27.42
N CYS A 146 8.71 1.64 -28.71
CA CYS A 146 7.75 1.80 -29.79
C CYS A 146 7.33 0.46 -30.41
N VAL A 147 6.11 0.42 -30.94
CA VAL A 147 5.65 -0.62 -31.85
C VAL A 147 5.42 0.04 -33.21
N GLY A 148 6.32 -0.20 -34.15
CA GLY A 148 6.42 0.65 -35.34
C GLY A 148 6.94 2.03 -34.95
N SER A 149 6.24 3.09 -35.36
CA SER A 149 6.57 4.49 -35.01
C SER A 149 5.80 5.03 -33.80
N GLU A 150 5.02 4.18 -33.13
CA GLU A 150 4.07 4.58 -32.09
C GLU A 150 4.59 4.19 -30.70
N ILE A 151 4.52 5.10 -29.73
CA ILE A 151 5.00 4.87 -28.36
C ILE A 151 4.04 3.91 -27.64
N ALA A 152 4.50 2.69 -27.38
CA ALA A 152 3.73 1.66 -26.70
C ALA A 152 4.04 1.55 -25.20
N ARG A 153 5.25 1.95 -24.78
CA ARG A 153 5.68 1.90 -23.38
C ARG A 153 6.48 3.13 -23.01
N ILE A 154 6.20 3.68 -21.83
CA ILE A 154 7.04 4.63 -21.10
C ILE A 154 7.29 4.02 -19.72
N ASP A 155 8.54 3.67 -19.44
CA ASP A 155 9.00 3.09 -18.19
C ASP A 155 10.20 3.86 -17.65
N LEU A 156 9.90 4.72 -16.69
CA LEU A 156 10.83 5.58 -15.98
C LEU A 156 11.00 5.11 -14.53
N SER A 157 10.77 3.82 -14.25
CA SER A 157 10.90 3.25 -12.89
C SER A 157 12.31 3.33 -12.31
N GLU A 158 13.32 3.36 -13.16
CA GLU A 158 14.72 3.55 -12.77
C GLU A 158 15.16 5.02 -12.82
N ALA A 159 14.29 5.94 -13.25
CA ALA A 159 14.64 7.34 -13.41
C ALA A 159 14.63 8.08 -12.07
N ASP A 160 15.62 8.95 -11.91
CA ASP A 160 15.71 9.82 -10.77
C ASP A 160 14.77 11.07 -10.88
N LEU A 161 13.47 10.79 -10.83
CA LEU A 161 12.26 11.64 -10.71
C LEU A 161 12.23 12.87 -9.80
N CYS A 162 12.58 14.10 -10.18
CA CYS A 162 12.47 15.28 -9.28
C CYS A 162 13.49 15.31 -8.11
N THR A 163 14.78 15.16 -8.39
CA THR A 163 15.86 15.25 -7.38
C THR A 163 16.33 16.70 -7.23
N GLY A 164 15.71 17.49 -6.34
CA GLY A 164 16.06 18.89 -6.10
C GLY A 164 15.82 19.35 -4.66
N LYS A 165 16.34 20.53 -4.27
CA LYS A 165 16.13 21.09 -2.91
C LYS A 165 14.64 21.42 -2.70
N GLU A 166 14.10 21.02 -1.54
CA GLU A 166 12.75 21.34 -1.11
C GLU A 166 12.60 22.86 -0.91
N GLY A 167 11.63 23.47 -1.60
CA GLY A 167 11.33 24.89 -1.48
C GLY A 167 9.95 25.23 -2.06
N PRO A 168 9.33 26.36 -1.67
CA PRO A 168 7.96 26.73 -2.08
C PRO A 168 7.79 26.99 -3.59
N ASP A 169 8.89 27.05 -4.35
CA ASP A 169 8.94 27.18 -5.82
C ASP A 169 9.35 25.86 -6.53
N ALA A 170 9.13 24.69 -5.91
CA ALA A 170 9.59 23.39 -6.42
C ALA A 170 9.17 23.10 -7.89
N GLU A 171 10.15 22.98 -8.79
CA GLU A 171 9.99 22.76 -10.24
C GLU A 171 9.37 21.41 -10.64
N CYS A 172 9.16 20.49 -9.69
CA CYS A 172 8.48 19.23 -9.94
C CYS A 172 6.97 19.46 -10.03
N GLN A 173 6.38 19.27 -11.21
CA GLN A 173 4.94 19.46 -11.48
C GLN A 173 4.20 18.15 -11.75
N GLY A 174 4.91 17.02 -11.70
CA GLY A 174 4.34 15.69 -11.92
C GLY A 174 3.99 15.42 -13.37
N ILE A 175 2.98 14.57 -13.58
CA ILE A 175 2.60 14.12 -14.92
C ILE A 175 1.75 15.18 -15.61
N PRO A 176 2.11 15.64 -16.83
CA PRO A 176 1.31 16.60 -17.57
C PRO A 176 -0.01 15.99 -18.06
N GLU A 177 -1.06 16.81 -18.10
CA GLU A 177 -2.35 16.50 -18.73
C GLU A 177 -2.18 16.07 -20.20
N ALA A 178 -1.18 16.64 -20.88
CA ALA A 178 -0.76 16.29 -22.24
C ALA A 178 -0.49 14.79 -22.46
N ILE A 179 -0.26 14.00 -21.39
CA ILE A 179 -0.11 12.54 -21.50
C ILE A 179 -1.27 11.89 -22.26
N GLY A 180 -2.49 12.46 -22.18
CA GLY A 180 -3.66 11.98 -22.92
C GLY A 180 -3.50 11.96 -24.44
N GLY A 181 -2.57 12.74 -25.00
CA GLY A 181 -2.22 12.73 -26.43
C GLY A 181 -1.60 11.42 -26.91
N LEU A 182 -1.07 10.58 -26.01
CA LEU A 182 -0.51 9.26 -26.33
C LEU A 182 -1.57 8.13 -26.31
N SER A 183 -2.85 8.48 -26.32
CA SER A 183 -3.99 7.55 -26.21
C SER A 183 -4.08 6.50 -27.31
N ASN A 184 -3.49 6.78 -28.47
CA ASN A 184 -3.57 5.90 -29.63
C ASN A 184 -2.72 4.62 -29.50
N SER A 185 -1.71 4.58 -28.64
CA SER A 185 -0.71 3.50 -28.65
C SER A 185 -0.20 3.09 -27.27
N LEU A 186 -0.26 3.94 -26.26
CA LEU A 186 0.38 3.66 -24.97
C LEU A 186 -0.31 2.51 -24.21
N GLU A 187 0.43 1.41 -24.01
CA GLU A 187 0.01 0.23 -23.25
C GLU A 187 0.61 0.15 -21.85
N VAL A 188 1.79 0.75 -21.65
CA VAL A 188 2.49 0.73 -20.35
C VAL A 188 2.95 2.13 -19.99
N LEU A 189 2.54 2.58 -18.80
CA LEU A 189 3.06 3.77 -18.16
C LEU A 189 3.52 3.42 -16.75
N SER A 190 4.83 3.44 -16.54
CA SER A 190 5.47 3.08 -15.28
C SER A 190 6.41 4.20 -14.86
N ILE A 191 6.14 4.77 -13.69
CA ILE A 191 6.93 5.83 -13.10
C ILE A 191 7.05 5.47 -11.62
N GLU A 192 8.20 4.96 -11.22
CA GLU A 192 8.47 4.60 -9.83
C GLU A 192 9.55 5.51 -9.30
N ARG A 193 9.36 6.06 -8.10
CA ARG A 193 10.43 6.88 -7.53
C ARG A 193 10.44 6.91 -6.03
N ARG A 194 11.65 6.94 -5.47
CA ARG A 194 11.89 6.92 -4.00
C ARG A 194 11.65 8.27 -3.30
N ARG A 195 11.21 9.31 -4.01
CA ARG A 195 11.05 10.70 -3.50
C ARG A 195 9.79 11.39 -4.06
N THR A 196 9.50 12.57 -3.52
CA THR A 196 8.22 13.27 -3.68
C THR A 196 7.98 13.80 -5.10
N LEU A 197 7.01 13.24 -5.84
CA LEU A 197 6.59 13.69 -7.17
C LEU A 197 5.35 14.57 -7.00
N TRP A 198 5.44 15.90 -7.07
CA TRP A 198 4.32 16.77 -6.74
C TRP A 198 3.22 16.76 -7.82
N GLY A 199 2.02 17.24 -7.49
CA GLY A 199 0.87 17.26 -8.40
C GLY A 199 -0.15 16.14 -8.14
N THR A 200 -1.17 16.04 -8.99
CA THR A 200 -2.20 14.99 -8.94
C THR A 200 -2.05 14.03 -10.14
N ILE A 201 -2.77 12.91 -10.11
CA ILE A 201 -2.94 12.11 -11.33
C ILE A 201 -3.89 12.89 -12.25
N PRO A 202 -3.47 13.33 -13.45
CA PRO A 202 -4.32 14.11 -14.34
C PRO A 202 -5.52 13.30 -14.83
N THR A 203 -6.66 13.96 -15.06
CA THR A 203 -7.89 13.28 -15.50
C THR A 203 -7.78 12.66 -16.89
N GLU A 204 -6.88 13.22 -17.70
CA GLU A 204 -6.52 12.82 -19.06
C GLU A 204 -5.91 11.42 -19.11
N ILE A 205 -5.48 10.87 -17.97
CA ILE A 205 -5.09 9.45 -17.87
C ILE A 205 -6.20 8.55 -18.41
N GLY A 206 -7.47 8.91 -18.22
CA GLY A 206 -8.62 8.13 -18.70
C GLY A 206 -8.78 8.10 -20.22
N LEU A 207 -8.03 8.91 -20.97
CA LEU A 207 -7.98 8.85 -22.44
C LEU A 207 -7.12 7.69 -22.93
N LEU A 208 -6.19 7.19 -22.12
CA LEU A 208 -5.22 6.16 -22.47
C LEU A 208 -5.83 4.75 -22.42
N THR A 209 -6.92 4.54 -23.16
CA THR A 209 -7.75 3.33 -23.09
C THR A 209 -7.05 2.03 -23.48
N LYS A 210 -5.86 2.11 -24.11
CA LYS A 210 -4.99 0.96 -24.42
C LYS A 210 -4.09 0.53 -23.25
N LEU A 211 -3.99 1.31 -22.18
CA LEU A 211 -3.17 0.97 -21.02
C LEU A 211 -3.55 -0.40 -20.44
N ARG A 212 -2.52 -1.20 -20.21
CA ARG A 212 -2.54 -2.50 -19.54
C ARG A 212 -1.80 -2.46 -18.21
N PHE A 213 -0.80 -1.60 -18.10
CA PHE A 213 0.00 -1.43 -16.89
C PHE A 213 0.13 0.05 -16.56
N LEU A 214 -0.33 0.43 -15.37
CA LEU A 214 -0.15 1.76 -14.81
C LEU A 214 0.49 1.63 -13.43
N SER A 215 1.70 2.15 -13.27
CA SER A 215 2.31 2.27 -11.96
C SER A 215 2.86 3.66 -11.71
N PHE A 216 2.44 4.24 -10.58
CA PHE A 216 2.99 5.46 -10.00
C PHE A 216 3.49 5.18 -8.57
N SER A 217 4.05 4.00 -8.31
CA SER A 217 4.45 3.60 -6.94
C SER A 217 5.56 4.50 -6.38
N ALA A 218 5.50 4.76 -5.07
CA ALA A 218 6.43 5.59 -4.32
C ALA A 218 6.50 7.07 -4.77
N SER A 219 5.75 7.44 -5.81
CA SER A 219 5.50 8.83 -6.17
C SER A 219 4.69 9.47 -5.04
N HIS A 220 5.08 10.65 -4.57
CA HIS A 220 4.25 11.42 -3.65
C HIS A 220 3.51 12.55 -4.39
N PRO A 221 2.49 12.26 -5.24
CA PRO A 221 1.60 13.30 -5.72
C PRO A 221 1.11 14.07 -4.49
N GLY A 222 1.60 15.29 -4.36
CA GLY A 222 1.29 16.16 -3.24
C GLY A 222 -0.21 16.38 -3.26
N PHE A 223 -0.94 15.75 -2.34
CA PHE A 223 -2.38 15.86 -2.16
C PHE A 223 -3.20 15.61 -3.44
N GLY A 224 -3.71 14.40 -3.60
CA GLY A 224 -4.65 14.09 -4.67
C GLY A 224 -5.57 12.93 -4.32
N THR A 225 -6.68 12.83 -5.05
CA THR A 225 -7.56 11.65 -5.02
C THR A 225 -7.31 10.82 -6.28
N LEU A 226 -7.70 9.55 -6.26
CA LEU A 226 -7.78 8.76 -7.48
C LEU A 226 -8.89 9.34 -8.38
N PRO A 227 -8.61 9.85 -9.59
CA PRO A 227 -9.65 10.41 -10.46
C PRO A 227 -10.62 9.33 -10.93
N SER A 228 -11.91 9.66 -11.07
CA SER A 228 -12.94 8.71 -11.54
C SER A 228 -12.68 8.23 -12.96
N GLN A 229 -11.97 9.02 -13.77
CA GLN A 229 -11.53 8.68 -15.13
C GLN A 229 -10.64 7.43 -15.18
N ILE A 230 -10.07 6.98 -14.06
CA ILE A 230 -9.37 5.69 -13.99
C ILE A 230 -10.26 4.53 -14.48
N GLY A 231 -11.58 4.62 -14.27
CA GLY A 231 -12.53 3.62 -14.73
C GLY A 231 -12.70 3.52 -16.24
N ASN A 232 -12.15 4.46 -17.01
CA ASN A 232 -12.15 4.40 -18.48
C ASN A 232 -11.04 3.49 -19.04
N LEU A 233 -10.06 3.09 -18.21
CA LEU A 233 -8.94 2.24 -18.60
C LEU A 233 -9.35 0.77 -18.72
N SER A 234 -10.32 0.49 -19.59
CA SER A 234 -10.98 -0.81 -19.70
C SER A 234 -10.06 -1.99 -20.03
N ASN A 235 -8.85 -1.76 -20.53
CA ASN A 235 -7.85 -2.81 -20.78
C ASN A 235 -6.82 -2.99 -19.65
N LEU A 236 -6.94 -2.23 -18.55
CA LEU A 236 -5.96 -2.21 -17.48
C LEU A 236 -5.94 -3.55 -16.74
N ARG A 237 -4.73 -4.11 -16.61
CA ARG A 237 -4.45 -5.36 -15.90
C ARG A 237 -3.73 -5.11 -14.58
N VAL A 238 -2.85 -4.11 -14.53
CA VAL A 238 -2.09 -3.76 -13.33
C VAL A 238 -2.27 -2.29 -13.00
N LEU A 239 -2.72 -2.02 -11.77
CA LEU A 239 -2.72 -0.70 -11.16
C LEU A 239 -1.90 -0.74 -9.87
N ASN A 240 -0.76 -0.05 -9.86
CA ASN A 240 0.11 0.05 -8.68
C ASN A 240 0.38 1.51 -8.31
N LEU A 241 -0.27 1.96 -7.25
CA LEU A 241 -0.15 3.31 -6.67
C LEU A 241 0.36 3.25 -5.22
N SER A 242 1.04 2.17 -4.86
CA SER A 242 1.51 1.95 -3.49
C SER A 242 2.56 2.95 -3.05
N ASN A 243 2.67 3.18 -1.75
CA ASN A 243 3.62 4.12 -1.14
C ASN A 243 3.46 5.57 -1.64
N SER A 244 2.22 5.98 -1.94
CA SER A 244 1.90 7.32 -2.44
C SER A 244 0.99 8.09 -1.46
N ARG A 245 1.03 9.42 -1.48
CA ARG A 245 0.17 10.27 -0.63
C ARG A 245 -1.25 10.47 -1.19
N ILE A 246 -1.75 9.53 -2.00
CA ILE A 246 -3.11 9.57 -2.56
C ILE A 246 -4.11 9.37 -1.43
N GLY A 247 -5.06 10.29 -1.29
CA GLY A 247 -6.11 10.28 -0.29
C GLY A 247 -7.51 10.12 -0.89
N GLY A 248 -8.51 10.58 -0.14
CA GLY A 248 -9.92 10.44 -0.53
C GLY A 248 -10.45 9.03 -0.31
N THR A 249 -11.50 8.67 -1.04
CA THR A 249 -12.13 7.34 -1.01
C THR A 249 -11.85 6.60 -2.32
N LEU A 250 -12.09 5.29 -2.34
CA LEU A 250 -12.08 4.53 -3.60
C LEU A 250 -13.25 5.01 -4.49
N PRO A 251 -13.00 5.50 -5.72
CA PRO A 251 -14.06 5.89 -6.65
C PRO A 251 -14.78 4.66 -7.18
N SER A 252 -16.10 4.72 -7.34
CA SER A 252 -16.90 3.57 -7.81
C SER A 252 -16.54 3.15 -9.23
N GLU A 253 -16.04 4.08 -10.04
CA GLU A 253 -15.56 3.85 -11.39
C GLU A 253 -14.36 2.90 -11.47
N LEU A 254 -13.53 2.82 -10.41
CA LEU A 254 -12.41 1.86 -10.35
C LEU A 254 -12.91 0.42 -10.53
N PHE A 255 -14.11 0.12 -10.04
CA PHE A 255 -14.68 -1.23 -10.10
C PHE A 255 -15.30 -1.58 -11.45
N LYS A 256 -15.20 -0.69 -12.45
CA LYS A 256 -15.52 -0.99 -13.85
C LYS A 256 -14.39 -1.74 -14.58
N LEU A 257 -13.20 -1.78 -13.98
CA LEU A 257 -11.99 -2.38 -14.57
C LEU A 257 -12.01 -3.93 -14.48
N LYS A 258 -12.89 -4.56 -15.25
CA LYS A 258 -13.14 -6.01 -15.18
C LYS A 258 -11.94 -6.89 -15.53
N TYR A 259 -10.94 -6.36 -16.23
CA TYR A 259 -9.72 -7.09 -16.61
C TYR A 259 -8.56 -6.85 -15.64
N LEU A 260 -8.78 -6.11 -14.54
CA LEU A 260 -7.74 -5.85 -13.56
C LEU A 260 -7.35 -7.16 -12.84
N GLU A 261 -6.07 -7.49 -12.90
CA GLU A 261 -5.46 -8.68 -12.31
C GLU A 261 -4.68 -8.33 -11.03
N LYS A 262 -4.09 -7.14 -10.97
CA LYS A 262 -3.33 -6.67 -9.82
C LYS A 262 -3.72 -5.26 -9.42
N LEU A 263 -4.12 -5.10 -8.16
CA LEU A 263 -4.40 -3.83 -7.52
C LEU A 263 -3.51 -3.67 -6.29
N ASN A 264 -2.60 -2.70 -6.33
CA ASN A 264 -1.78 -2.34 -5.18
C ASN A 264 -1.95 -0.87 -4.84
N LEU A 265 -2.62 -0.60 -3.71
CA LEU A 265 -2.86 0.73 -3.14
C LEU A 265 -2.24 0.85 -1.73
N SER A 266 -1.36 -0.08 -1.35
CA SER A 266 -0.79 -0.13 -0.02
C SER A 266 -0.01 1.13 0.37
N THR A 267 0.00 1.47 1.65
CA THR A 267 0.70 2.65 2.17
C THR A 267 0.25 3.94 1.47
N THR A 268 -1.07 4.11 1.32
CA THR A 268 -1.70 5.36 0.82
C THR A 268 -2.60 5.97 1.89
N MET A 269 -3.04 7.22 1.67
CA MET A 269 -3.92 7.96 2.57
C MET A 269 -5.42 7.72 2.29
N ILE A 270 -5.76 6.73 1.45
CA ILE A 270 -7.13 6.40 1.09
C ILE A 270 -7.88 5.92 2.34
N LYS A 271 -9.11 6.42 2.51
CA LYS A 271 -9.98 6.18 3.67
C LYS A 271 -11.38 5.74 3.26
N GLY A 272 -12.18 5.39 4.26
CA GLY A 272 -13.58 4.99 4.09
C GLY A 272 -13.75 3.48 3.92
N SER A 273 -14.98 3.06 3.65
CA SER A 273 -15.33 1.65 3.51
C SER A 273 -15.00 1.08 2.14
N ILE A 274 -14.72 -0.22 2.09
CA ILE A 274 -14.65 -0.96 0.83
C ILE A 274 -16.09 -1.18 0.33
N PRO A 275 -16.46 -0.69 -0.86
CA PRO A 275 -17.83 -0.79 -1.35
C PRO A 275 -18.13 -2.18 -1.95
N THR A 276 -19.41 -2.54 -2.09
CA THR A 276 -19.83 -3.88 -2.58
C THR A 276 -19.43 -4.10 -4.04
N GLU A 277 -19.35 -3.01 -4.83
CA GLU A 277 -18.89 -3.03 -6.21
C GLU A 277 -17.46 -3.55 -6.35
N PHE A 278 -16.67 -3.60 -5.28
CA PHE A 278 -15.34 -4.24 -5.29
C PHE A 278 -15.40 -5.68 -5.83
N GLY A 279 -16.51 -6.39 -5.58
CA GLY A 279 -16.75 -7.73 -6.13
C GLY A 279 -16.87 -7.80 -7.66
N ASN A 280 -16.89 -6.67 -8.38
CA ASN A 280 -16.90 -6.64 -9.85
C ASN A 280 -15.53 -6.92 -10.48
N LEU A 281 -14.44 -6.86 -9.70
CA LEU A 281 -13.08 -7.13 -10.16
C LEU A 281 -12.79 -8.65 -10.26
N VAL A 282 -13.64 -9.37 -10.98
CA VAL A 282 -13.67 -10.86 -11.00
C VAL A 282 -12.38 -11.54 -11.48
N ASN A 283 -11.50 -10.81 -12.19
CA ASN A 283 -10.21 -11.31 -12.65
C ASN A 283 -9.04 -10.97 -11.71
N LEU A 284 -9.31 -10.33 -10.57
CA LEU A 284 -8.28 -9.89 -9.63
C LEU A 284 -7.59 -11.10 -9.00
N ARG A 285 -6.26 -11.16 -9.15
CA ARG A 285 -5.36 -12.18 -8.60
C ARG A 285 -4.58 -11.68 -7.39
N GLU A 286 -4.22 -10.41 -7.38
CA GLU A 286 -3.45 -9.80 -6.31
C GLU A 286 -4.11 -8.50 -5.86
N CYS A 287 -4.52 -8.47 -4.59
CA CYS A 287 -5.11 -7.31 -3.94
C CYS A 287 -4.26 -6.93 -2.73
N ILE A 288 -3.62 -5.77 -2.80
CA ILE A 288 -2.81 -5.23 -1.70
C ILE A 288 -3.33 -3.83 -1.34
N MET A 289 -4.12 -3.77 -0.28
CA MET A 289 -4.71 -2.55 0.28
C MET A 289 -4.31 -2.38 1.76
N SER A 290 -3.05 -2.70 2.06
CA SER A 290 -2.52 -2.71 3.43
C SER A 290 -1.97 -1.34 3.84
N ARG A 291 -2.01 -1.03 5.14
CA ARG A 291 -1.54 0.26 5.70
C ARG A 291 -2.22 1.47 5.05
N MET A 292 -3.53 1.39 4.87
CA MET A 292 -4.38 2.51 4.45
C MET A 292 -5.23 2.96 5.67
N TYR A 293 -6.21 3.84 5.45
CA TYR A 293 -7.16 4.27 6.47
C TYR A 293 -8.56 3.68 6.22
N LEU A 294 -8.61 2.44 5.72
CA LEU A 294 -9.88 1.77 5.41
C LEU A 294 -10.64 1.43 6.70
N THR A 295 -11.95 1.64 6.67
CA THR A 295 -12.87 1.41 7.79
C THR A 295 -14.05 0.54 7.36
N GLY A 296 -14.96 0.21 8.28
CA GLY A 296 -16.15 -0.59 7.97
C GLY A 296 -15.82 -2.07 7.76
N THR A 297 -16.77 -2.82 7.21
CA THR A 297 -16.66 -4.28 7.08
C THR A 297 -16.09 -4.70 5.73
N LEU A 298 -15.62 -5.95 5.64
CA LEU A 298 -15.38 -6.62 4.36
C LEU A 298 -16.74 -7.01 3.72
N PRO A 299 -17.10 -6.49 2.54
CA PRO A 299 -18.33 -6.89 1.84
C PRO A 299 -18.34 -8.38 1.49
N THR A 300 -19.52 -9.00 1.52
CA THR A 300 -19.68 -10.42 1.19
C THR A 300 -19.39 -10.69 -0.29
N GLU A 301 -19.56 -9.69 -1.16
CA GLU A 301 -19.27 -9.74 -2.59
C GLU A 301 -17.79 -10.00 -2.87
N ILE A 302 -16.87 -9.53 -2.02
CA ILE A 302 -15.44 -9.86 -2.16
C ILE A 302 -15.24 -11.37 -2.02
N GLY A 303 -15.85 -11.97 -0.98
CA GLY A 303 -15.84 -13.41 -0.78
C GLY A 303 -16.55 -14.17 -1.90
N ALA A 304 -17.68 -13.65 -2.37
CA ALA A 304 -18.55 -14.34 -3.32
C ALA A 304 -18.02 -14.35 -4.75
N ASN A 305 -17.38 -13.26 -5.19
CA ASN A 305 -17.13 -13.03 -6.62
C ASN A 305 -15.66 -13.14 -7.02
N LEU A 306 -14.70 -12.92 -6.10
CA LEU A 306 -13.27 -12.89 -6.44
C LEU A 306 -12.63 -14.29 -6.48
N ALA A 307 -13.18 -15.21 -7.26
CA ALA A 307 -12.73 -16.61 -7.29
C ALA A 307 -11.27 -16.81 -7.78
N ALA A 308 -10.74 -15.83 -8.52
CA ALA A 308 -9.38 -15.82 -9.08
C ALA A 308 -8.31 -15.22 -8.15
N ILE A 309 -8.67 -14.77 -6.95
CA ILE A 309 -7.73 -14.13 -6.02
C ILE A 309 -6.71 -15.14 -5.49
N GLU A 310 -5.43 -14.83 -5.66
CA GLU A 310 -4.30 -15.64 -5.19
C GLU A 310 -3.66 -15.04 -3.92
N ASN A 311 -3.62 -13.70 -3.83
CA ASN A 311 -3.09 -12.97 -2.68
C ASN A 311 -4.05 -11.83 -2.27
N PHE A 312 -4.45 -11.81 -1.00
CA PHE A 312 -5.32 -10.80 -0.43
C PHE A 312 -4.72 -10.21 0.84
N GLU A 313 -4.28 -8.95 0.78
CA GLU A 313 -3.59 -8.25 1.88
C GLU A 313 -4.30 -6.93 2.23
N VAL A 314 -4.90 -6.87 3.42
CA VAL A 314 -5.61 -5.69 3.96
C VAL A 314 -5.13 -5.34 5.37
N TYR A 315 -3.92 -5.76 5.74
CA TYR A 315 -3.39 -5.58 7.09
C TYR A 315 -3.13 -4.11 7.43
N GLY A 316 -3.18 -3.77 8.71
CA GLY A 316 -2.87 -2.41 9.19
C GLY A 316 -3.88 -1.35 8.75
N ASN A 317 -5.16 -1.70 8.73
CA ASN A 317 -6.28 -0.78 8.53
C ASN A 317 -7.12 -0.66 9.82
N SER A 318 -8.34 -0.12 9.72
CA SER A 318 -9.34 -0.09 10.79
C SER A 318 -10.61 -0.85 10.38
N LEU A 319 -10.46 -1.98 9.68
CA LEU A 319 -11.58 -2.81 9.25
C LEU A 319 -12.22 -3.52 10.46
N THR A 320 -13.55 -3.57 10.48
CA THR A 320 -14.37 -4.15 11.56
C THR A 320 -15.25 -5.30 11.06
N GLY A 321 -15.96 -5.95 11.97
CA GLY A 321 -16.92 -7.01 11.63
C GLY A 321 -16.25 -8.32 11.21
N HIS A 322 -17.01 -9.19 10.56
CA HIS A 322 -16.63 -10.59 10.34
C HIS A 322 -15.80 -10.78 9.07
N LEU A 323 -14.95 -11.81 9.08
CA LEU A 323 -14.43 -12.38 7.84
C LEU A 323 -15.58 -13.15 7.15
N PRO A 324 -16.05 -12.75 5.94
CA PRO A 324 -17.26 -13.31 5.35
C PRO A 324 -17.09 -14.79 5.00
N SER A 325 -18.07 -15.64 5.30
CA SER A 325 -17.97 -17.09 5.02
C SER A 325 -17.89 -17.42 3.52
N GLN A 326 -18.25 -16.47 2.66
CA GLN A 326 -18.13 -16.57 1.20
C GLN A 326 -16.67 -16.69 0.74
N ILE A 327 -15.66 -16.28 1.54
CA ILE A 327 -14.25 -16.44 1.15
C ILE A 327 -13.86 -17.87 0.80
N GLY A 328 -14.59 -18.88 1.28
CA GLY A 328 -14.36 -20.26 0.87
C GLY A 328 -14.70 -20.56 -0.59
N TYR A 329 -15.07 -19.56 -1.40
CA TYR A 329 -15.14 -19.64 -2.87
C TYR A 329 -13.87 -19.15 -3.57
N TRP A 330 -12.89 -18.61 -2.84
CA TRP A 330 -11.59 -18.19 -3.38
C TRP A 330 -10.71 -19.39 -3.72
N SER A 331 -11.11 -20.16 -4.72
CA SER A 331 -10.52 -21.46 -5.07
C SER A 331 -9.03 -21.43 -5.43
N THR A 332 -8.44 -20.25 -5.63
CA THR A 332 -7.04 -20.05 -6.02
C THR A 332 -6.19 -19.37 -4.95
N LEU A 333 -6.79 -18.97 -3.81
CA LEU A 333 -6.12 -18.19 -2.78
C LEU A 333 -5.00 -18.98 -2.10
N LYS A 334 -3.82 -18.36 -2.04
CA LYS A 334 -2.63 -18.87 -1.36
C LYS A 334 -2.34 -18.12 -0.08
N ARG A 335 -2.61 -16.81 -0.02
CA ARG A 335 -2.30 -15.95 1.14
C ARG A 335 -3.46 -15.04 1.46
N ILE A 336 -3.92 -15.10 2.71
CA ILE A 336 -4.77 -14.07 3.32
C ILE A 336 -4.01 -13.40 4.45
N ASP A 337 -3.88 -12.08 4.36
CA ASP A 337 -3.25 -11.26 5.38
C ASP A 337 -4.16 -10.09 5.77
N ALA A 338 -4.70 -10.14 6.98
CA ALA A 338 -5.54 -9.10 7.55
C ALA A 338 -5.10 -8.73 8.97
N PHE A 339 -3.81 -8.93 9.30
CA PHE A 339 -3.30 -8.63 10.65
C PHE A 339 -3.49 -7.14 10.99
N ASN A 340 -3.55 -6.82 12.28
CA ASN A 340 -3.68 -5.44 12.76
C ASN A 340 -4.90 -4.71 12.17
N ASN A 341 -6.08 -5.22 12.47
CA ASN A 341 -7.37 -4.61 12.20
C ASN A 341 -8.26 -4.74 13.45
N GLN A 342 -9.56 -4.47 13.31
CA GLN A 342 -10.58 -4.65 14.33
C GLN A 342 -11.61 -5.72 13.91
N LEU A 343 -11.18 -6.69 13.09
CA LEU A 343 -12.04 -7.78 12.63
C LEU A 343 -12.44 -8.66 13.82
N SER A 344 -13.69 -9.12 13.85
CA SER A 344 -14.30 -9.81 14.98
C SER A 344 -15.15 -11.01 14.55
N GLY A 345 -15.71 -11.70 15.55
CA GLY A 345 -16.48 -12.93 15.35
C GLY A 345 -15.61 -14.16 15.15
N THR A 346 -16.21 -15.27 14.70
CA THR A 346 -15.52 -16.56 14.63
C THR A 346 -14.71 -16.73 13.35
N LEU A 347 -13.66 -17.58 13.42
CA LEU A 347 -12.96 -18.04 12.23
C LEU A 347 -13.89 -18.93 11.39
N PRO A 348 -14.17 -18.57 10.12
CA PRO A 348 -15.12 -19.34 9.32
C PRO A 348 -14.51 -20.67 8.89
N GLU A 349 -15.25 -21.77 9.10
CA GLU A 349 -14.85 -23.11 8.61
C GLU A 349 -14.62 -23.14 7.09
N ALA A 350 -15.22 -22.19 6.37
CA ALA A 350 -15.04 -21.99 4.94
C ALA A 350 -13.56 -21.78 4.52
N LEU A 351 -12.68 -21.33 5.42
CA LEU A 351 -11.24 -21.26 5.17
C LEU A 351 -10.65 -22.62 4.77
N ALA A 352 -11.17 -23.71 5.35
CA ALA A 352 -10.71 -25.06 5.03
C ALA A 352 -11.16 -25.57 3.65
N ARG A 353 -12.05 -24.84 2.94
CA ARG A 353 -12.41 -25.16 1.55
C ARG A 353 -11.39 -24.62 0.54
N ILE A 354 -10.51 -23.72 0.96
CA ILE A 354 -9.50 -23.08 0.12
C ILE A 354 -8.29 -23.99 0.04
N THR A 355 -8.36 -25.03 -0.79
CA THR A 355 -7.33 -26.08 -0.84
C THR A 355 -5.90 -25.59 -1.14
N PRO A 356 -5.66 -24.53 -1.95
CA PRO A 356 -4.30 -24.03 -2.19
C PRO A 356 -3.75 -23.14 -1.07
N LEU A 357 -4.53 -22.87 0.00
CA LEU A 357 -4.18 -21.91 1.04
C LEU A 357 -2.88 -22.30 1.74
N GLN A 358 -1.96 -21.32 1.82
CA GLN A 358 -0.62 -21.50 2.36
C GLN A 358 -0.38 -20.66 3.61
N ILE A 359 -0.93 -19.46 3.65
CA ILE A 359 -0.68 -18.48 4.72
C ILE A 359 -1.98 -17.84 5.18
N VAL A 360 -2.19 -17.87 6.50
CA VAL A 360 -3.29 -17.19 7.20
C VAL A 360 -2.70 -16.29 8.28
N HIS A 361 -2.72 -14.98 8.05
CA HIS A 361 -2.23 -13.97 8.99
C HIS A 361 -3.40 -13.11 9.48
N LEU A 362 -3.86 -13.37 10.70
CA LEU A 362 -5.00 -12.69 11.33
C LEU A 362 -4.64 -12.10 12.70
N LYS A 363 -3.34 -12.03 13.01
CA LYS A 363 -2.80 -11.49 14.26
C LYS A 363 -3.37 -10.10 14.59
N ARG A 364 -3.54 -9.80 15.88
CA ARG A 364 -3.95 -8.48 16.37
C ARG A 364 -5.26 -8.02 15.75
N ASN A 365 -6.31 -8.78 16.06
CA ASN A 365 -7.71 -8.51 15.74
C ASN A 365 -8.56 -8.83 16.98
N ALA A 366 -9.88 -8.94 16.82
CA ALA A 366 -10.84 -9.29 17.87
C ALA A 366 -11.59 -10.60 17.54
N PHE A 367 -10.95 -11.56 16.86
CA PHE A 367 -11.57 -12.86 16.57
C PHE A 367 -11.88 -13.63 17.86
N THR A 368 -13.05 -14.26 17.91
CA THR A 368 -13.59 -15.04 19.04
C THR A 368 -13.88 -16.48 18.63
N GLY A 369 -14.42 -17.29 19.55
CA GLY A 369 -14.75 -18.69 19.29
C GLY A 369 -13.51 -19.57 19.22
N THR A 370 -13.63 -20.72 18.57
CA THR A 370 -12.58 -21.76 18.54
C THR A 370 -11.82 -21.78 17.21
N ILE A 371 -10.65 -22.42 17.21
CA ILE A 371 -9.89 -22.68 15.99
C ILE A 371 -10.54 -23.87 15.24
N PRO A 372 -10.98 -23.72 13.98
CA PRO A 372 -11.59 -24.83 13.23
C PRO A 372 -10.59 -25.98 13.04
N ALA A 373 -10.95 -27.18 13.49
CA ALA A 373 -10.11 -28.37 13.32
C ALA A 373 -9.87 -28.71 11.85
N THR A 374 -10.76 -28.28 10.95
CA THR A 374 -10.66 -28.45 9.51
C THR A 374 -9.46 -27.73 8.88
N LEU A 375 -8.88 -26.71 9.53
CA LEU A 375 -7.63 -26.08 9.06
C LEU A 375 -6.47 -27.06 9.01
N GLY A 376 -6.44 -28.07 9.90
CA GLY A 376 -5.42 -29.12 9.90
C GLY A 376 -5.50 -30.07 8.70
N LEU A 377 -6.56 -29.98 7.88
CA LEU A 377 -6.74 -30.80 6.67
C LEU A 377 -6.11 -30.17 5.42
N LEU A 378 -5.71 -28.88 5.48
CA LEU A 378 -5.16 -28.17 4.33
C LEU A 378 -3.73 -28.63 4.05
N GLU A 379 -3.51 -29.27 2.90
CA GLU A 379 -2.23 -29.89 2.55
C GLU A 379 -1.12 -28.89 2.24
N HIS A 380 -1.47 -27.64 1.88
CA HIS A 380 -0.52 -26.59 1.53
C HIS A 380 -0.34 -25.53 2.61
N LEU A 381 -1.07 -25.62 3.73
CA LEU A 381 -1.03 -24.62 4.79
C LEU A 381 0.30 -24.70 5.54
N THR A 382 1.10 -23.64 5.43
CA THR A 382 2.46 -23.57 6.00
C THR A 382 2.57 -22.62 7.17
N TRP A 383 1.75 -21.57 7.22
CA TRP A 383 1.84 -20.54 8.25
C TRP A 383 0.46 -20.09 8.71
N ILE A 384 0.21 -20.25 10.00
CA ILE A 384 -0.94 -19.68 10.72
C ILE A 384 -0.43 -18.73 11.80
N ASP A 385 -0.86 -17.46 11.74
CA ASP A 385 -0.69 -16.50 12.84
C ASP A 385 -2.05 -15.96 13.27
N LEU A 386 -2.54 -16.45 14.42
CA LEU A 386 -3.76 -16.02 15.08
C LEU A 386 -3.48 -15.29 16.40
N SER A 387 -2.21 -14.94 16.67
CA SER A 387 -1.81 -14.35 17.94
C SER A 387 -2.50 -13.01 18.22
N MET A 388 -2.62 -12.63 19.49
CA MET A 388 -3.25 -11.37 19.91
C MET A 388 -4.70 -11.25 19.39
N ASN A 389 -5.54 -12.22 19.73
CA ASN A 389 -6.99 -12.22 19.47
C ASN A 389 -7.73 -12.60 20.77
N VAL A 390 -9.01 -12.93 20.67
CA VAL A 390 -9.85 -13.37 21.81
C VAL A 390 -10.38 -14.80 21.58
N ILE A 391 -9.62 -15.61 20.83
CA ILE A 391 -9.98 -16.99 20.50
C ILE A 391 -9.90 -17.83 21.78
N SER A 392 -10.94 -18.62 22.05
CA SER A 392 -11.05 -19.48 23.22
C SER A 392 -11.10 -20.96 22.85
N GLY A 393 -11.19 -21.82 23.86
CA GLY A 393 -11.22 -23.27 23.67
C GLY A 393 -9.84 -23.92 23.66
N THR A 394 -9.80 -25.14 23.13
CA THR A 394 -8.58 -25.94 23.00
C THR A 394 -7.99 -25.84 21.59
N ILE A 395 -6.71 -26.19 21.46
CA ILE A 395 -6.04 -26.24 20.16
C ILE A 395 -6.37 -27.58 19.48
N PRO A 396 -6.85 -27.59 18.22
CA PRO A 396 -7.16 -28.83 17.52
C PRO A 396 -5.92 -29.72 17.29
N ALA A 397 -6.01 -31.00 17.66
CA ALA A 397 -4.94 -31.97 17.44
C ALA A 397 -4.58 -32.17 15.95
N SER A 398 -5.51 -31.89 15.04
CA SER A 398 -5.33 -31.95 13.59
C SER A 398 -4.24 -30.99 13.09
N LEU A 399 -4.02 -29.85 13.76
CA LEU A 399 -2.92 -28.94 13.43
C LEU A 399 -1.56 -29.57 13.69
N GLY A 400 -1.44 -30.44 14.71
CA GLY A 400 -0.22 -31.19 15.00
C GLY A 400 0.08 -32.28 13.97
N THR A 401 -0.93 -32.71 13.21
CA THR A 401 -0.79 -33.71 12.14
C THR A 401 -0.76 -33.09 10.74
N ALA A 402 -0.87 -31.76 10.63
CA ALA A 402 -0.85 -31.06 9.36
C ALA A 402 0.52 -31.22 8.69
N ARG A 403 0.54 -31.72 7.44
CA ARG A 403 1.78 -32.16 6.77
C ARG A 403 2.74 -31.01 6.46
N SER A 404 2.20 -29.84 6.15
CA SER A 404 2.97 -28.71 5.63
C SER A 404 3.12 -27.57 6.63
N LEU A 405 2.48 -27.64 7.80
CA LEU A 405 2.46 -26.55 8.77
C LEU A 405 3.86 -26.40 9.40
N LYS A 406 4.47 -25.24 9.18
CA LYS A 406 5.83 -24.91 9.63
C LYS A 406 5.85 -23.80 10.66
N ASP A 407 4.83 -22.95 10.69
CA ASP A 407 4.76 -21.84 11.64
C ASP A 407 3.32 -21.69 12.17
N LEU A 408 3.18 -21.79 13.49
CA LEU A 408 1.93 -21.71 14.23
C LEU A 408 2.12 -20.74 15.40
N ARG A 409 1.48 -19.57 15.32
CA ARG A 409 1.49 -18.54 16.37
C ARG A 409 0.10 -18.35 16.94
N LEU A 410 -0.05 -18.63 18.23
CA LEU A 410 -1.34 -18.60 18.93
C LEU A 410 -1.32 -17.74 20.21
N GLY A 411 -0.16 -17.17 20.60
CA GLY A 411 0.00 -16.44 21.86
C GLY A 411 -0.92 -15.23 22.00
N GLY A 412 -1.27 -14.86 23.23
CA GLY A 412 -2.20 -13.75 23.48
C GLY A 412 -3.63 -14.06 23.01
N ASN A 413 -4.12 -15.27 23.29
CA ASN A 413 -5.52 -15.69 23.12
C ASN A 413 -6.03 -16.26 24.46
N ARG A 414 -7.29 -16.70 24.50
CA ARG A 414 -7.93 -17.35 25.65
C ARG A 414 -7.90 -18.89 25.56
N LEU A 415 -6.76 -19.43 25.08
CA LEU A 415 -6.59 -20.87 24.85
C LEU A 415 -6.24 -21.58 26.16
N HIS A 416 -6.85 -22.75 26.38
CA HIS A 416 -6.63 -23.55 27.58
C HIS A 416 -6.21 -24.98 27.27
N THR A 417 -5.84 -25.71 28.32
CA THR A 417 -5.41 -27.11 28.25
C THR A 417 -6.56 -28.06 27.86
N PRO A 418 -6.24 -29.28 27.36
CA PRO A 418 -4.90 -29.82 27.13
C PRO A 418 -4.26 -29.33 25.82
N MET A 419 -2.93 -29.15 25.84
CA MET A 419 -2.13 -29.00 24.62
C MET A 419 -2.04 -30.37 23.92
N PRO A 420 -2.40 -30.50 22.63
CA PRO A 420 -2.28 -31.77 21.92
C PRO A 420 -0.82 -32.26 21.84
N ASN A 421 -0.57 -33.50 22.26
CA ASN A 421 0.74 -34.14 22.11
C ASN A 421 1.20 -34.22 20.64
N SER A 422 0.26 -34.27 19.69
CA SER A 422 0.57 -34.22 18.26
C SER A 422 1.29 -32.93 17.86
N LEU A 423 1.03 -31.80 18.53
CA LEU A 423 1.74 -30.55 18.31
C LEU A 423 3.11 -30.56 18.97
N CYS A 424 3.17 -30.96 20.24
CA CYS A 424 4.41 -30.93 21.02
C CYS A 424 5.48 -31.89 20.47
N ASN A 425 5.06 -33.00 19.86
CA ASN A 425 5.95 -34.01 19.29
C ASN A 425 6.20 -33.80 17.78
N ASN A 426 5.61 -32.77 17.16
CA ASN A 426 5.82 -32.51 15.74
C ASN A 426 7.10 -31.70 15.52
N ASN A 427 8.15 -32.38 15.07
CA ASN A 427 9.50 -31.85 14.88
C ASN A 427 9.66 -30.83 13.73
N VAL A 428 8.58 -30.48 13.01
CA VAL A 428 8.59 -29.53 11.90
C VAL A 428 7.95 -28.20 12.30
N ILE A 429 6.92 -28.23 13.15
CA ILE A 429 6.17 -27.05 13.56
C ILE A 429 7.10 -26.04 14.25
N ASN A 430 6.83 -24.76 13.99
CA ASN A 430 7.60 -23.62 14.48
C ASN A 430 9.08 -23.69 14.11
N ASN A 431 9.36 -24.11 12.86
CA ASN A 431 10.69 -24.37 12.33
C ASN A 431 11.48 -25.39 13.17
N GLY A 432 10.77 -26.40 13.69
CA GLY A 432 11.34 -27.50 14.48
C GLY A 432 11.69 -27.16 15.93
N ARG A 433 11.30 -25.98 16.44
CA ARG A 433 11.55 -25.57 17.84
C ARG A 433 10.93 -26.50 18.89
N THR A 434 9.90 -27.26 18.51
CA THR A 434 9.31 -28.33 19.34
C THR A 434 10.30 -29.43 19.70
N GLN A 435 11.37 -29.64 18.93
CA GLN A 435 12.44 -30.60 19.26
C GLN A 435 13.21 -30.19 20.53
N GLU A 436 13.35 -28.89 20.76
CA GLU A 436 14.11 -28.33 21.88
C GLU A 436 13.20 -28.02 23.07
N PHE A 437 12.05 -27.39 22.83
CA PHE A 437 11.17 -26.87 23.88
C PHE A 437 9.87 -27.65 24.05
N GLY A 438 9.63 -28.71 23.27
CA GLY A 438 8.38 -29.48 23.33
C GLY A 438 7.15 -28.59 23.11
N CYS A 439 6.18 -28.68 24.03
CA CYS A 439 4.96 -27.87 23.99
C CYS A 439 5.22 -26.36 24.14
N ASP A 440 6.30 -25.98 24.85
CA ASP A 440 6.60 -24.58 25.15
C ASP A 440 6.98 -23.81 23.86
N ALA A 441 7.43 -24.50 22.81
CA ALA A 441 7.63 -23.91 21.48
C ALA A 441 6.32 -23.45 20.81
N ILE A 442 5.17 -23.98 21.26
CA ILE A 442 3.84 -23.64 20.74
C ILE A 442 3.23 -22.54 21.59
N LEU A 443 3.07 -22.78 22.90
CA LEU A 443 2.62 -21.82 23.89
C LEU A 443 3.22 -22.17 25.25
N CYS A 444 3.62 -21.15 26.01
CA CYS A 444 4.01 -21.33 27.41
C CYS A 444 2.85 -21.88 28.25
N PRO A 445 3.12 -22.74 29.25
CA PRO A 445 2.10 -23.24 30.15
C PRO A 445 1.48 -22.11 30.99
N VAL A 446 0.29 -22.38 31.54
CA VAL A 446 -0.37 -21.53 32.54
C VAL A 446 0.60 -21.23 33.69
N ALA A 447 0.50 -20.03 34.26
CA ALA A 447 1.43 -19.50 35.27
C ALA A 447 2.88 -19.34 34.79
N SER A 448 3.11 -19.25 33.48
CA SER A 448 4.39 -18.87 32.90
C SER A 448 4.23 -17.91 31.72
N ILE A 449 5.32 -17.20 31.41
CA ILE A 449 5.37 -16.19 30.35
C ILE A 449 6.60 -16.31 29.47
N ALA A 450 6.48 -15.78 28.26
CA ALA A 450 7.61 -15.42 27.39
C ALA A 450 7.20 -14.22 26.53
N ASP A 451 8.16 -13.47 25.99
CA ASP A 451 7.90 -12.24 25.20
C ASP A 451 6.89 -12.44 24.06
N TYR A 452 6.90 -13.63 23.44
CA TYR A 452 6.03 -13.99 22.33
C TYR A 452 4.89 -14.96 22.73
N GLY A 453 4.79 -15.31 24.01
CA GLY A 453 3.87 -16.32 24.53
C GLY A 453 4.34 -17.76 24.28
N PHE A 454 5.57 -17.97 23.82
CA PHE A 454 6.18 -19.28 23.59
C PHE A 454 7.69 -19.19 23.73
N ALA A 455 8.34 -20.32 24.01
CA ALA A 455 9.78 -20.43 24.15
C ALA A 455 10.52 -20.30 22.81
N VAL A 456 11.63 -19.57 22.84
CA VAL A 456 12.63 -19.48 21.78
C VAL A 456 14.03 -19.61 22.37
N GLU A 457 15.03 -19.80 21.51
CA GLU A 457 16.44 -19.86 21.92
C GLU A 457 16.82 -18.66 22.79
N GLY A 458 17.36 -18.93 23.98
CA GLY A 458 17.74 -17.92 24.98
C GLY A 458 16.58 -17.24 25.72
N ARG A 459 15.32 -17.56 25.41
CA ARG A 459 14.12 -17.04 26.09
C ARG A 459 13.11 -18.16 26.36
N PRO A 460 13.34 -18.98 27.40
CA PRO A 460 12.41 -20.03 27.79
C PRO A 460 11.14 -19.45 28.43
N CYS A 461 10.12 -20.27 28.63
CA CYS A 461 8.98 -19.91 29.46
C CYS A 461 9.42 -19.78 30.92
N LEU A 462 9.22 -18.60 31.51
CA LEU A 462 9.57 -18.31 32.89
C LEU A 462 8.31 -18.35 33.77
N PRO A 463 8.36 -18.98 34.95
CA PRO A 463 7.22 -19.01 35.84
C PRO A 463 6.90 -17.60 36.35
N CYS A 464 5.62 -17.32 36.56
CA CYS A 464 5.18 -16.13 37.25
C CYS A 464 5.55 -16.18 38.73
N GLU A 465 6.02 -15.05 39.27
CA GLU A 465 6.24 -14.91 40.70
C GLU A 465 4.90 -14.75 41.43
N THR A 466 4.68 -15.57 42.45
CA THR A 466 3.45 -15.51 43.26
C THR A 466 3.30 -14.13 43.92
N PRO A 467 2.10 -13.51 43.91
CA PRO A 467 0.81 -14.09 43.57
C PRO A 467 0.37 -13.93 42.10
N ALA A 468 1.26 -13.45 41.21
CA ALA A 468 0.91 -13.26 39.81
C ALA A 468 0.82 -14.59 39.05
N THR A 469 -0.01 -14.64 38.02
CA THR A 469 -0.21 -15.83 37.16
C THR A 469 -0.60 -15.42 35.74
N THR A 470 -0.77 -16.41 34.88
CA THR A 470 -1.44 -16.29 33.57
C THR A 470 -2.60 -17.28 33.56
N MET A 471 -3.79 -16.86 33.09
CA MET A 471 -4.98 -17.74 33.09
C MET A 471 -5.04 -18.67 31.88
N TYR A 472 -4.33 -18.31 30.81
CA TYR A 472 -4.38 -19.00 29.52
C TYR A 472 -2.97 -19.38 29.08
N LEU A 473 -2.91 -20.34 28.16
CA LEU A 473 -1.67 -20.74 27.52
C LEU A 473 -1.06 -19.57 26.74
N GLY A 474 0.26 -19.46 26.81
CA GLY A 474 1.07 -18.49 26.06
C GLY A 474 0.85 -17.05 26.47
N GLY A 475 0.79 -16.81 27.78
CA GLY A 475 0.82 -15.47 28.34
C GLY A 475 2.14 -14.76 28.04
N THR A 476 2.06 -13.45 27.86
CA THR A 476 3.22 -12.56 27.64
C THR A 476 3.53 -11.67 28.84
N GLU A 477 2.63 -11.64 29.81
CA GLU A 477 2.73 -10.82 31.02
C GLU A 477 2.03 -11.54 32.16
N CYS A 478 2.64 -11.52 33.36
CA CYS A 478 2.02 -12.05 34.57
C CYS A 478 1.18 -10.95 35.22
N SER A 479 -0.03 -11.27 35.65
CA SER A 479 -0.88 -10.35 36.39
C SER A 479 -1.37 -10.98 37.68
N VAL A 480 -1.64 -10.15 38.68
CA VAL A 480 -2.38 -10.58 39.87
C VAL A 480 -3.85 -10.62 39.47
N VAL A 481 -4.41 -11.82 39.45
CA VAL A 481 -5.78 -12.07 39.01
C VAL A 481 -6.70 -12.10 40.22
N GLY A 482 -7.78 -11.34 40.20
CA GLY A 482 -8.79 -11.34 41.25
C GLY A 482 -9.67 -12.59 41.23
N MET A 483 -10.32 -12.91 42.35
CA MET A 483 -11.19 -14.08 42.45
C MET A 483 -12.33 -14.07 41.40
N SER A 484 -12.95 -12.91 41.14
CA SER A 484 -13.99 -12.78 40.10
C SER A 484 -13.48 -13.18 38.71
N GLU A 485 -12.25 -12.85 38.37
CA GLU A 485 -11.65 -13.16 37.07
C GLU A 485 -11.32 -14.65 36.98
N ILE A 486 -10.79 -15.25 38.05
CA ILE A 486 -10.56 -16.70 38.17
C ILE A 486 -11.88 -17.46 37.94
N LEU A 487 -12.95 -17.02 38.61
CA LEU A 487 -14.27 -17.61 38.47
C LEU A 487 -14.84 -17.39 37.06
N ALA A 488 -14.67 -16.21 36.46
CA ALA A 488 -15.10 -15.98 35.09
C ALA A 488 -14.41 -16.94 34.09
N VAL A 489 -13.14 -17.26 34.29
CA VAL A 489 -12.44 -18.28 33.48
C VAL A 489 -12.95 -19.68 33.77
N PHE A 490 -13.17 -20.03 35.04
CA PHE A 490 -13.76 -21.32 35.42
C PHE A 490 -15.11 -21.54 34.72
N PHE A 491 -15.95 -20.50 34.68
CA PHE A 491 -17.23 -20.52 33.98
C PHE A 491 -17.08 -20.78 32.48
N ASP A 492 -16.16 -20.09 31.81
CA ASP A 492 -15.94 -20.27 30.37
C ASP A 492 -15.44 -21.69 30.05
N VAL A 493 -14.43 -22.16 30.80
CA VAL A 493 -13.82 -23.49 30.62
C VAL A 493 -14.83 -24.62 30.86
N MET A 494 -15.71 -24.46 31.84
CA MET A 494 -16.73 -25.46 32.19
C MET A 494 -18.02 -25.33 31.39
N ARG A 495 -18.02 -24.54 30.30
CA ARG A 495 -19.18 -24.27 29.43
C ARG A 495 -20.38 -23.75 30.22
N GLY A 496 -20.14 -22.84 31.17
CA GLY A 496 -21.13 -22.38 32.14
C GLY A 496 -22.36 -21.70 31.54
N GLN A 497 -22.27 -21.24 30.29
CA GLN A 497 -23.42 -20.79 29.51
C GLN A 497 -24.51 -21.86 29.35
N GLU A 498 -24.15 -23.14 29.45
CA GLU A 498 -25.04 -24.30 29.34
C GLU A 498 -25.60 -24.76 30.70
N TRP A 499 -25.20 -24.16 31.82
CA TRP A 499 -25.75 -24.48 33.14
C TRP A 499 -27.20 -23.98 33.29
N ASP A 500 -27.93 -24.52 34.27
CA ASP A 500 -29.27 -24.04 34.58
C ASP A 500 -29.27 -22.60 35.11
N GLU A 501 -30.40 -21.91 34.97
CA GLU A 501 -30.56 -20.48 35.32
C GLU A 501 -30.16 -20.14 36.76
N LYS A 502 -30.36 -21.05 37.73
CA LYS A 502 -29.98 -20.79 39.12
C LYS A 502 -28.45 -20.81 39.26
N SER A 503 -27.80 -21.76 38.61
CA SER A 503 -26.36 -22.00 38.73
C SER A 503 -25.53 -21.02 37.91
N LYS A 504 -26.00 -20.57 36.75
CA LYS A 504 -25.32 -19.53 35.95
C LYS A 504 -25.63 -18.10 36.39
N LYS A 505 -26.45 -17.90 37.42
CA LYS A 505 -26.86 -16.57 37.90
C LYS A 505 -25.64 -15.69 38.22
N ASN A 506 -25.61 -14.48 37.68
CA ASN A 506 -24.58 -13.45 37.86
C ASN A 506 -23.16 -13.82 37.40
N TRP A 507 -22.92 -15.03 36.89
CA TRP A 507 -21.60 -15.39 36.37
C TRP A 507 -21.25 -14.54 35.16
N GLY A 508 -20.05 -13.94 35.19
CA GLY A 508 -19.58 -13.01 34.17
C GLY A 508 -20.02 -11.55 34.37
N ASP A 509 -20.85 -11.25 35.37
CA ASP A 509 -21.15 -9.89 35.80
C ASP A 509 -20.13 -9.42 36.84
N LEU A 510 -19.09 -8.74 36.36
CA LEU A 510 -18.00 -8.23 37.20
C LEU A 510 -18.42 -7.05 38.10
N GLU A 511 -19.63 -6.49 37.93
CA GLU A 511 -20.16 -5.46 38.84
C GLU A 511 -20.76 -6.06 40.11
N THR A 512 -21.11 -7.35 40.08
CA THR A 512 -21.61 -8.09 41.24
C THR A 512 -20.48 -8.80 41.97
N HIS A 513 -20.54 -8.80 43.31
CA HIS A 513 -19.56 -9.54 44.10
C HIS A 513 -19.73 -11.05 43.85
N TYR A 514 -18.63 -11.78 43.66
CA TYR A 514 -18.68 -13.19 43.27
C TYR A 514 -19.40 -14.10 44.28
N CYS A 515 -19.52 -13.69 45.55
CA CYS A 515 -20.29 -14.39 46.57
C CYS A 515 -21.82 -14.37 46.31
N ASP A 516 -22.29 -13.49 45.43
CA ASP A 516 -23.69 -13.43 44.99
C ASP A 516 -23.92 -14.25 43.71
N TRP A 517 -22.89 -14.90 43.17
CA TRP A 517 -22.98 -15.74 41.98
C TRP A 517 -23.58 -17.10 42.31
N GLY A 518 -24.34 -17.66 41.37
CA GLY A 518 -25.02 -18.94 41.53
C GLY A 518 -24.04 -20.06 41.89
N GLY A 519 -24.28 -20.74 43.02
CA GLY A 519 -23.45 -21.88 43.43
C GLY A 519 -22.16 -21.50 44.18
N ILE A 520 -21.82 -20.23 44.32
CA ILE A 520 -20.62 -19.81 45.07
C ILE A 520 -21.00 -19.60 46.54
N LEU A 521 -20.29 -20.28 47.43
CA LEU A 521 -20.38 -20.08 48.87
C LEU A 521 -19.10 -19.41 49.35
N CYS A 522 -19.25 -18.26 50.02
CA CYS A 522 -18.13 -17.55 50.62
C CYS A 522 -18.18 -17.60 52.14
N ASP A 523 -17.01 -17.39 52.75
CA ASP A 523 -16.87 -17.14 54.17
C ASP A 523 -17.54 -15.80 54.52
N PRO A 524 -18.45 -15.77 55.51
CA PRO A 524 -19.14 -14.54 55.88
C PRO A 524 -18.19 -13.42 56.35
N ASP A 525 -17.07 -13.77 56.96
CA ASP A 525 -16.14 -12.85 57.60
C ASP A 525 -15.01 -12.44 56.65
N THR A 526 -14.40 -13.39 55.94
CA THR A 526 -13.26 -13.09 55.04
C THR A 526 -13.68 -12.81 53.60
N GLN A 527 -14.93 -13.15 53.23
CA GLN A 527 -15.43 -13.13 51.85
C GLN A 527 -14.66 -14.06 50.88
N ASP A 528 -13.80 -14.95 51.40
CA ASP A 528 -13.10 -15.93 50.58
C ASP A 528 -14.08 -17.01 50.10
N VAL A 529 -13.87 -17.53 48.88
CA VAL A 529 -14.66 -18.65 48.35
C VAL A 529 -14.36 -19.91 49.16
N ILE A 530 -15.39 -20.44 49.83
CA ILE A 530 -15.35 -21.71 50.58
C ILE A 530 -15.62 -22.89 49.64
N SER A 531 -16.64 -22.78 48.78
CA SER A 531 -17.00 -23.84 47.85
C SER A 531 -17.73 -23.32 46.62
N VAL A 532 -17.60 -24.04 45.51
CA VAL A 532 -18.35 -23.80 44.26
C VAL A 532 -19.21 -25.05 43.99
N ASP A 533 -20.51 -24.92 44.16
CA ASP A 533 -21.53 -25.96 43.95
C ASP A 533 -22.27 -25.72 42.64
N ILE A 534 -21.87 -26.45 41.59
CA ILE A 534 -22.45 -26.36 40.25
C ILE A 534 -23.05 -27.72 39.85
N PRO A 535 -24.13 -27.72 39.03
CA PRO A 535 -24.76 -28.96 38.58
C PRO A 535 -23.76 -29.79 37.77
N ALA A 536 -23.90 -31.11 37.81
CA ALA A 536 -23.31 -31.95 36.78
C ALA A 536 -23.85 -31.48 35.42
N THR A 537 -22.95 -31.01 34.54
CA THR A 537 -23.28 -30.76 33.13
C THR A 537 -23.99 -32.01 32.57
N PRO A 538 -25.10 -31.86 31.81
CA PRO A 538 -25.66 -32.99 31.09
C PRO A 538 -24.54 -33.61 30.27
N SER A 539 -24.23 -34.87 30.54
CA SER A 539 -23.16 -35.63 29.91
C SER A 539 -23.19 -35.48 28.38
N SER A 540 -22.08 -35.04 27.80
CA SER A 540 -21.71 -35.38 26.42
C SER A 540 -20.58 -36.40 26.44
#